data_AF-A0A9X0BN60-F1
#
_entry.id   AF-A0A9X0BN60-F1
#
_cell.length_a   1.000
_cell.length_b   1.000
_cell.length_c   1.000
_cell.angle_alpha   90.00
_cell.angle_beta   90.00
_cell.angle_gamma   90.00
#
_symmetry.space_group_name_H-M   'P 1'
#
loop_
_entity.id
_entity.type
_entity.pdbx_description
1 polymer ?
#
loop_
_entity_poly.entity_id
_entity_poly.type
_entity_poly.pdbx_seq_one_letter_code
_entity_poly.pdbx_strand_id
1 'polypeptide(L)'
;MLAKEKETDILDELSNHAQRVKLFNHPSQHIHVIKYLTAHPPGLESTEEIYVADQEDWVHGSFNVCILIHIGGHNAGGRKERPLK
;
A
#
# COMPACT_ATOMS: atom_id res chain seq x y z
N MET A 1 -38.99 14.84 8.07
CA MET A 1 -38.38 13.78 7.24
C MET A 1 -36.90 13.71 7.61
N LEU A 2 -36.54 13.00 8.69
CA LEU A 2 -35.19 12.91 9.24
C LEU A 2 -35.01 11.53 9.88
N ALA A 3 -35.10 10.47 9.07
CA ALA A 3 -34.93 9.10 9.56
C ALA A 3 -34.19 8.17 8.59
N LYS A 4 -33.81 8.64 7.39
CA LYS A 4 -33.11 7.81 6.39
C LYS A 4 -31.63 8.10 6.24
N GLU A 5 -31.10 9.20 6.77
CA GLU A 5 -29.70 9.58 6.58
C GLU A 5 -28.73 8.87 7.53
N LYS A 6 -29.19 8.42 8.71
CA LYS A 6 -28.32 7.78 9.72
C LYS A 6 -28.04 6.30 9.50
N GLU A 7 -28.91 5.60 8.77
CA GLU A 7 -28.77 4.15 8.53
C GLU A 7 -27.94 3.85 7.27
N THR A 8 -27.88 4.81 6.34
CA THR A 8 -26.97 4.80 5.18
C THR A 8 -25.50 4.90 5.60
N ASP A 9 -25.18 5.61 6.69
CA ASP A 9 -23.79 5.80 7.11
C ASP A 9 -23.11 4.50 7.55
N ILE A 10 -23.78 3.66 8.36
CA ILE A 10 -23.12 2.47 8.93
C ILE A 10 -22.94 1.37 7.88
N LEU A 11 -23.96 1.12 7.05
CA LEU A 11 -23.85 0.09 5.99
C LEU A 11 -22.87 0.51 4.89
N ASP A 12 -22.87 1.77 4.48
CA ASP A 12 -21.89 2.27 3.52
C ASP A 12 -20.49 2.31 4.12
N GLU A 13 -20.33 2.68 5.38
CA GLU A 13 -19.02 2.68 6.05
C GLU A 13 -18.47 1.25 6.23
N LEU A 14 -19.31 0.29 6.63
CA LEU A 14 -18.93 -1.13 6.74
C LEU A 14 -18.61 -1.74 5.37
N SER A 15 -19.42 -1.42 4.35
CA SER A 15 -19.18 -1.84 2.97
C SER A 15 -17.86 -1.26 2.44
N ASN A 16 -17.64 0.03 2.66
CA ASN A 16 -16.42 0.72 2.27
C ASN A 16 -15.21 0.18 3.02
N HIS A 17 -15.33 -0.12 4.31
CA HIS A 17 -14.29 -0.79 5.08
C HIS A 17 -13.96 -2.18 4.52
N ALA A 18 -14.96 -3.02 4.23
CA ALA A 18 -14.75 -4.34 3.63
C ALA A 18 -14.11 -4.24 2.23
N GLN A 19 -14.49 -3.24 1.44
CA GLN A 19 -13.89 -2.97 0.13
C GLN A 19 -12.45 -2.48 0.26
N ARG A 20 -12.14 -1.62 1.23
CA ARG A 20 -10.78 -1.20 1.55
C ARG A 20 -9.92 -2.39 1.96
N VAL A 21 -10.40 -3.25 2.85
CA VAL A 21 -9.68 -4.47 3.24
C VAL A 21 -9.35 -5.34 2.02
N LYS A 22 -10.30 -5.52 1.08
CA LYS A 22 -10.03 -6.23 -0.17
C LYS A 22 -8.99 -5.52 -1.05
N LEU A 23 -9.07 -4.19 -1.14
CA LEU A 23 -8.16 -3.35 -1.92
C LEU A 23 -6.71 -3.45 -1.43
N PHE A 24 -6.48 -3.58 -0.12
CA PHE A 24 -5.13 -3.80 0.43
C PHE A 24 -4.68 -5.25 0.41
N ASN A 25 -5.59 -6.18 0.73
CA ASN A 25 -5.25 -7.60 0.84
C ASN A 25 -4.75 -8.16 -0.49
N HIS A 26 -5.40 -7.80 -1.60
CA HIS A 26 -5.00 -8.32 -2.91
C HIS A 26 -3.53 -7.98 -3.26
N PRO A 27 -3.09 -6.71 -3.31
CA PRO A 27 -1.68 -6.40 -3.53
C PRO A 27 -0.73 -6.99 -2.48
N SER A 28 -1.13 -7.08 -1.20
CA SER A 28 -0.29 -7.70 -0.14
C SER A 28 -0.03 -9.20 -0.37
N GLN A 29 -0.99 -9.92 -0.93
CA GLN A 29 -0.85 -11.34 -1.27
C GLN A 29 -0.07 -11.55 -2.59
N HIS A 30 0.05 -10.50 -3.40
CA HIS A 30 0.66 -10.54 -4.73
C HIS A 30 1.93 -9.67 -4.86
N ILE A 31 2.66 -9.48 -3.75
CA ILE A 31 3.92 -8.70 -3.73
C ILE A 31 4.94 -9.20 -4.76
N HIS A 32 5.02 -10.51 -4.98
CA HIS A 32 5.90 -11.08 -6.01
C HIS A 32 5.53 -10.61 -7.43
N VAL A 33 4.24 -10.44 -7.73
CA VAL A 33 3.76 -9.90 -9.01
C VAL A 33 4.15 -8.43 -9.13
N ILE A 34 3.98 -7.65 -8.05
CA ILE A 34 4.38 -6.24 -8.01
C ILE A 34 5.88 -6.09 -8.28
N LYS A 35 6.70 -6.92 -7.63
CA LYS A 35 8.16 -6.96 -7.86
C LYS A 35 8.48 -7.34 -9.31
N TYR A 36 7.86 -8.38 -9.83
CA TYR A 36 8.08 -8.83 -11.20
C TYR A 36 7.74 -7.73 -12.23
N LEU A 37 6.58 -7.08 -12.08
CA LEU A 37 6.16 -5.97 -12.94
C LEU A 37 7.12 -4.77 -12.83
N THR A 38 7.66 -4.54 -11.63
CA THR A 38 8.59 -3.43 -11.39
C THR A 38 10.01 -3.72 -11.89
N ALA A 39 10.42 -5.00 -11.99
CA ALA A 39 11.69 -5.42 -12.59
C ALA A 39 11.64 -5.43 -14.13
N HIS A 40 10.46 -5.38 -14.73
CA HIS A 40 10.30 -5.47 -16.19
C HIS A 40 10.88 -4.28 -17.00
N PRO A 41 10.96 -3.03 -16.50
CA PRO A 41 11.61 -1.93 -17.21
C PRO A 41 13.11 -2.18 -17.44
N PRO A 42 13.67 -1.80 -18.60
CA PRO A 42 15.09 -1.99 -18.91
C PRO A 42 15.98 -1.19 -17.95
N GLY A 43 16.72 -1.90 -17.10
CA GLY A 43 17.60 -1.32 -16.07
C GLY A 43 17.52 -1.99 -14.69
N LEU A 44 16.52 -2.86 -14.46
CA LEU A 44 16.40 -3.69 -13.27
C LEU A 44 16.52 -5.16 -13.65
N GLU A 45 17.73 -5.69 -13.61
CA GLU A 45 18.04 -7.06 -14.04
C GLU A 45 17.50 -8.13 -13.05
N SER A 46 17.08 -7.73 -11.84
CA SER A 46 16.64 -8.66 -10.80
C SER A 46 15.52 -8.11 -9.91
N THR A 47 14.58 -8.98 -9.56
CA THR A 47 13.55 -8.71 -8.54
C THR A 47 14.12 -8.65 -7.11
N GLU A 48 15.36 -9.10 -6.90
CA GLU A 48 16.05 -9.05 -5.61
C GLU A 48 16.45 -7.63 -5.20
N GLU A 49 16.61 -6.73 -6.18
CA GLU A 49 16.91 -5.31 -5.95
C GLU A 49 15.66 -4.49 -5.62
N ILE A 50 14.48 -5.12 -5.61
CA ILE A 50 13.18 -4.49 -5.41
C ILE A 50 12.63 -4.85 -4.04
N TYR A 51 12.44 -3.83 -3.21
CA TYR A 51 11.84 -3.94 -1.90
C TYR A 51 10.52 -3.18 -1.89
N VAL A 52 9.43 -3.90 -1.65
CA VAL A 52 8.11 -3.28 -1.48
C VAL A 52 8.00 -2.88 -0.01
N ALA A 53 7.62 -1.63 0.26
CA ALA A 53 7.43 -1.13 1.62
C ALA A 53 6.28 -1.89 2.31
N ASP A 54 6.30 -1.89 3.65
CA ASP A 54 5.24 -2.48 4.44
C ASP A 54 3.89 -1.81 4.13
N GLN A 55 2.79 -2.55 4.28
CA GLN A 55 1.44 -2.05 3.96
C GLN A 55 1.09 -0.76 4.73
N GLU A 56 1.68 -0.57 5.90
CA GLU A 56 1.56 0.61 6.76
C GLU A 56 2.06 1.89 6.08
N ASP A 57 3.05 1.76 5.18
CA ASP A 57 3.66 2.87 4.45
C ASP A 57 2.94 3.17 3.12
N TRP A 58 1.88 2.42 2.80
CA TRP A 58 1.15 2.61 1.54
C TRP A 58 0.22 3.81 1.62
N VAL A 59 0.30 4.67 0.61
CA VAL A 59 -0.59 5.83 0.49
C VAL A 59 -1.84 5.39 -0.24
N HIS A 60 -3.02 5.69 0.28
CA HIS A 60 -4.28 5.27 -0.33
C HIS A 60 -5.27 6.43 -0.45
N GLY A 61 -6.03 6.42 -1.54
CA GLY A 61 -7.23 7.22 -1.71
C GLY A 61 -8.49 6.41 -1.41
N SER A 62 -9.65 6.93 -1.81
CA SER A 62 -10.93 6.21 -1.64
C SER A 62 -11.01 4.93 -2.48
N PHE A 63 -10.33 4.89 -3.63
CA PHE A 63 -10.42 3.79 -4.61
C PHE A 63 -9.07 3.36 -5.19
N ASN A 64 -7.97 3.89 -4.67
CA ASN A 64 -6.63 3.60 -5.18
C ASN A 64 -5.66 3.36 -4.03
N VAL A 65 -4.61 2.61 -4.34
CA VAL A 65 -3.48 2.38 -3.43
C VAL A 65 -2.19 2.61 -4.21
N CYS A 66 -1.33 3.44 -3.66
CA CYS A 66 0.01 3.73 -4.14
C CYS A 66 0.99 2.94 -3.27
N ILE A 67 1.65 1.97 -3.90
CA ILE A 67 2.58 1.06 -3.23
C ILE A 67 3.98 1.66 -3.38
N LEU A 68 4.63 1.94 -2.25
CA LEU A 68 6.00 2.43 -2.24
C LEU A 68 6.97 1.29 -2.54
N ILE A 69 7.88 1.53 -3.49
CA ILE A 69 8.89 0.57 -3.91
C ILE A 69 10.27 1.21 -3.79
N HIS A 70 11.17 0.53 -3.10
CA HIS A 70 12.58 0.87 -3.02
C HIS A 70 13.37 0.01 -4.01
N ILE A 71 14.24 0.67 -4.77
CA ILE A 71 15.13 0.06 -5.75
C ILE A 71 16.56 0.23 -5.25
N GLY A 72 17.29 -0.88 -5.08
CA GLY A 72 18.71 -0.90 -4.70
C GLY A 72 19.00 -1.72 -3.43
N GLY A 73 20.16 -2.38 -3.41
CA GLY A 73 20.58 -3.29 -2.34
C GLY A 73 20.53 -2.68 -0.94
N HIS A 74 19.98 -3.47 -0.02
CA HIS A 74 19.85 -3.23 1.41
C HIS A 74 21.04 -2.46 2.02
N ASN A 75 20.90 -1.14 2.17
CA ASN A 75 21.58 -0.38 3.22
C ASN A 75 20.50 0.05 4.23
N ALA A 76 19.95 -0.92 4.98
CA ALA A 76 19.24 -0.61 6.22
C ALA A 76 20.28 -0.14 7.26
N GLY A 77 20.69 1.11 7.12
CA GLY A 77 21.62 1.80 8.02
C GLY A 77 21.36 3.29 7.95
N GLY A 78 20.11 3.70 8.22
CA GLY A 78 19.73 5.09 7.96
C GLY A 78 18.43 5.62 8.56
N ARG A 79 17.72 4.90 9.45
CA ARG A 79 16.81 5.59 10.37
C ARG A 79 17.65 6.23 11.46
N LYS A 80 18.25 7.40 11.17
CA LYS A 80 18.56 8.35 12.24
C LYS A 80 17.25 9.08 12.54
N GLU A 81 16.53 8.59 13.54
CA GLU A 81 15.59 9.43 14.27
C GLU A 81 16.34 10.70 14.68
N ARG A 82 15.92 11.85 14.16
CA ARG A 82 16.38 13.14 14.67
C ARG A 82 15.65 13.36 16.00
N PRO A 83 16.34 13.59 17.12
CA PRO A 83 15.65 14.07 18.30
C PRO A 83 15.10 15.46 17.97
N LEU A 84 13.80 15.66 18.23
CA LEU A 84 13.25 17.02 18.30
C LEU A 84 14.05 17.78 19.35
N LYS A 85 14.67 18.89 18.93
CA LYS A 85 15.09 19.96 19.83
C LYS A 85 13.90 20.87 20.10
#